data_AF-A0A7C5WMD9-F1
#
_entry.id   AF-A0A7C5WMD9-F1
#
_cell.length_a   1.000
_cell.length_b   1.000
_cell.length_c   1.000
_cell.angle_alpha   90.00
_cell.angle_beta   90.00
_cell.angle_gamma   90.00
#
_symmetry.space_group_name_H-M   'P 1'
#
loop_
_entity.id
_entity.type
_entity.pdbx_description
1 polymer ?
#
loop_
_entity_poly.entity_id
_entity_poly.type
_entity_poly.pdbx_seq_one_letter_code
_entity_poly.pdbx_strand_id
1 'polypeptide(L)' 'MATETLRCSFRSSLGGTTRCQDPVYAEGLCRFHYECLLRGEVLPNGQINEMLFDQDRRRTINFHGVPHDSREYVR' A
#
# COMPACT_ATOMS: atom_id res chain seq x y z
N MET A 1 -24.35 -12.03 -8.96
CA MET A 1 -23.21 -12.50 -8.15
C MET A 1 -22.20 -11.37 -8.12
N ALA A 2 -21.87 -10.83 -6.94
CA ALA A 2 -20.86 -9.79 -6.85
C ALA A 2 -19.49 -10.44 -7.09
N THR A 3 -18.82 -10.08 -8.18
CA THR A 3 -17.42 -10.44 -8.41
C THR A 3 -16.60 -9.73 -7.34
N GLU A 4 -16.01 -10.49 -6.42
CA GLU A 4 -15.12 -9.94 -5.41
C GLU A 4 -13.91 -9.32 -6.11
N THR A 5 -13.84 -7.99 -6.13
CA THR A 5 -12.72 -7.28 -6.74
C THR A 5 -11.46 -7.62 -5.97
N LEU A 6 -10.49 -8.25 -6.63
CA LEU A 6 -9.18 -8.53 -6.04
C LEU A 6 -8.55 -7.20 -5.57
N ARG A 7 -8.04 -7.19 -4.34
CA ARG A 7 -7.40 -6.02 -3.71
C ARG A 7 -5.88 -6.13 -3.79
N CYS A 8 -5.22 -4.97 -3.77
CA CYS A 8 -3.77 -4.86 -3.74
C CYS A 8 -3.14 -5.74 -2.65
N SER A 9 -2.07 -6.44 -3.01
CA SER A 9 -1.36 -7.35 -2.12
C SER A 9 -0.41 -6.63 -1.14
N PHE A 10 -0.12 -5.35 -1.39
CA PHE A 10 0.78 -4.53 -0.56
C PHE A 10 0.28 -4.46 0.89
N ARG A 11 1.20 -4.74 1.83
CA ARG A 11 0.94 -4.71 3.27
C ARG A 11 1.47 -3.41 3.85
N SER A 12 0.56 -2.66 4.48
CA SER A 12 0.93 -1.53 5.31
C SER A 12 1.57 -2.00 6.60
N SER A 13 2.48 -1.20 7.15
CA SER A 13 2.96 -1.39 8.52
C SER A 13 1.90 -1.05 9.59
N LEU A 14 0.75 -0.46 9.21
CA LEU A 14 -0.35 -0.21 10.15
C LEU A 14 -0.94 -1.52 10.65
N GLY A 15 -0.75 -1.84 11.94
CA GLY A 15 -1.38 -3.01 12.57
C GLY A 15 -0.90 -4.38 12.04
N GLY A 16 0.18 -4.43 11.26
CA GLY A 16 0.87 -5.65 10.80
C GLY A 16 0.13 -6.52 9.77
N THR A 17 -1.20 -6.43 9.68
CA THR A 17 -2.04 -7.22 8.77
C THR A 17 -2.83 -6.39 7.78
N THR A 18 -2.78 -5.05 7.90
CA THR A 18 -3.54 -4.14 7.03
C THR A 18 -3.00 -4.15 5.62
N ARG A 19 -3.90 -4.34 4.65
CA ARG A 19 -3.58 -4.29 3.22
C ARG A 19 -4.15 -3.04 2.57
N CYS A 20 -3.52 -2.61 1.48
CA CYS A 20 -4.08 -1.61 0.60
C CYS A 20 -5.43 -2.09 0.05
N GLN A 21 -6.45 -1.23 0.11
CA GLN A 21 -7.83 -1.57 -0.26
C GLN A 21 -8.15 -1.29 -1.73
N ASP A 22 -7.23 -0.67 -2.45
CA ASP A 22 -7.40 -0.34 -3.86
C ASP A 22 -7.43 -1.61 -4.73
N PRO A 23 -8.16 -1.58 -5.86
CA PRO A 23 -8.26 -2.72 -6.75
C PRO A 23 -6.91 -3.08 -7.39
N VAL A 24 -6.70 -4.37 -7.66
CA VAL A 24 -5.53 -4.86 -8.40
C VAL A 24 -5.52 -4.28 -9.81
N TYR A 25 -4.32 -3.87 -10.24
CA TYR A 25 -4.01 -3.44 -11.59
C TYR A 25 -3.06 -4.44 -12.30
N ALA A 26 -1.86 -4.64 -11.74
CA ALA A 26 -0.82 -5.51 -12.32
C ALA A 26 0.06 -6.10 -11.21
N GLU A 27 0.59 -7.32 -11.41
CA GLU A 27 1.45 -8.02 -10.41
C GLU A 27 0.82 -8.17 -9.02
N GLY A 28 -0.52 -8.22 -8.95
CA GLY A 28 -1.25 -8.24 -7.68
C GLY A 28 -1.20 -6.91 -6.90
N LEU A 29 -0.69 -5.83 -7.48
CA LEU A 29 -0.60 -4.49 -6.90
C LEU A 29 -1.66 -3.56 -7.51
N CYS A 30 -2.10 -2.54 -6.77
CA CYS A 30 -2.84 -1.42 -7.36
C CYS A 30 -1.93 -0.58 -8.26
N ARG A 31 -2.53 0.32 -9.05
CA ARG A 31 -1.78 1.16 -9.99
C ARG A 31 -0.65 1.95 -9.31
N PHE A 32 -0.91 2.55 -8.14
CA PHE A 32 0.09 3.31 -7.40
C PHE A 32 1.27 2.43 -6.95
N HIS A 33 1.00 1.29 -6.30
CA HIS A 33 2.07 0.40 -5.84
C HIS A 33 2.83 -0.25 -6.99
N TYR A 34 2.17 -0.53 -8.12
CA TYR A 34 2.83 -0.99 -9.34
C TYR A 34 3.79 0.07 -9.91
N GLU A 35 3.41 1.35 -9.92
CA GLU A 35 4.32 2.43 -10.32
C GLU A 35 5.52 2.58 -9.35
N CYS A 36 5.31 2.33 -8.05
CA CYS A 36 6.41 2.30 -7.07
C CYS A 36 7.37 1.12 -7.33
N LEU A 37 6.84 -0.04 -7.74
CA LEU A 37 7.65 -1.18 -8.18
C LEU A 37 8.52 -0.81 -9.38
N LEU A 38 7.94 -0.16 -10.41
CA LEU A 38 8.67 0.26 -11.60
C LEU A 38 9.78 1.29 -11.30
N ARG A 39 9.62 2.10 -10.25
CA ARG A 39 10.63 3.07 -9.79
C ARG A 39 11.69 2.45 -8.87
N GLY A 40 11.55 1.18 -8.48
CA GLY A 40 12.41 0.52 -7.51
C GLY A 40 12.19 0.96 -6.05
N GLU A 41 11.09 1.66 -5.78
CA GLU A 41 10.70 2.11 -4.43
C GLU A 41 10.06 0.96 -3.62
N VAL A 42 9.44 0.01 -4.31
CA VAL A 42 8.86 -1.21 -3.77
C VAL A 42 9.51 -2.41 -4.47
N LEU A 43 9.81 -3.46 -3.71
CA LEU A 43 10.37 -4.70 -4.22
C LEU A 43 9.24 -5.64 -4.70
N PRO A 44 9.53 -6.63 -5.58
CA PRO A 44 8.52 -7.57 -6.07
C PRO A 44 7.77 -8.36 -4.98
N ASN A 45 8.38 -8.50 -3.80
CA ASN A 45 7.76 -9.14 -2.63
C ASN A 45 6.84 -8.21 -1.82
N GLY A 46 6.62 -6.98 -2.28
CA GLY A 46 5.75 -5.99 -1.64
C GLY A 46 6.38 -5.22 -0.48
N GLN A 47 7.69 -5.35 -0.25
CA GLN A 47 8.40 -4.55 0.75
C GLN A 47 8.86 -3.21 0.16
N ILE A 48 8.85 -2.15 0.96
CA ILE A 48 9.49 -0.87 0.57
C ILE A 48 11.00 -1.09 0.54
N ASN A 49 11.65 -0.67 -0.54
CA ASN A 49 13.09 -0.78 -0.70
C ASN A 49 13.82 -0.06 0.43
N GLU A 50 14.78 -0.72 1.07
CA GLU A 50 15.58 -0.15 2.15
C GLU A 50 16.47 1.01 1.69
N MET A 51 16.81 1.06 0.40
CA MET A 51 17.57 2.15 -0.20
C MET A 51 16.74 3.44 -0.42
N LEU A 52 15.42 3.39 -0.23
CA LEU A 52 14.57 4.58 -0.28
C LEU A 52 14.65 5.32 1.07
N PHE A 53 15.50 6.33 1.16
CA PHE A 53 15.76 7.06 2.42
C PHE A 53 14.74 8.17 2.74
N ASP A 54 13.99 8.66 1.75
CA ASP A 54 12.96 9.69 1.92
C ASP A 54 11.81 9.16 2.77
N GLN A 55 11.72 9.63 4.02
CA GLN A 55 10.73 9.15 4.99
C GLN A 55 9.29 9.55 4.63
N ASP A 56 9.09 10.72 4.02
CA ASP A 56 7.76 11.18 3.61
C ASP A 56 7.26 10.35 2.42
N ARG A 57 8.15 10.01 1.49
CA ARG A 57 7.84 9.09 0.40
C ARG A 57 7.53 7.69 0.92
N ARG A 58 8.33 7.15 1.85
CA ARG A 58 8.06 5.85 2.51
C ARG A 58 6.70 5.85 3.18
N ARG A 59 6.35 6.91 3.91
CA ARG A 59 5.05 7.07 4.56
C ARG A 59 3.91 7.09 3.53
N THR A 60 4.07 7.85 2.46
CA THR A 60 3.10 7.90 1.36
C THR A 60 2.85 6.51 0.77
N ILE A 61 3.92 5.75 0.52
CA ILE A 61 3.82 4.38 -0.02
C ILE A 61 3.12 3.44 0.98
N ASN A 62 3.53 3.51 2.25
CA ASN A 62 3.08 2.60 3.31
C ASN A 62 1.59 2.75 3.67
N PHE A 63 1.05 3.97 3.60
CA PHE A 63 -0.32 4.26 4.00
C PHE A 63 -1.28 4.46 2.82
N HIS A 64 -0.81 4.30 1.58
CA HIS A 64 -1.68 4.38 0.40
C HIS A 64 -2.77 3.30 0.40
N GLY A 65 -4.03 3.72 0.19
CA GLY A 65 -5.20 2.84 0.16
C GLY A 65 -5.51 2.18 1.51
N VAL A 66 -4.90 2.64 2.60
CA VAL A 66 -5.24 2.22 3.96
C VAL A 66 -6.40 3.09 4.44
N PRO A 67 -7.51 2.49 4.94
CA PRO A 67 -8.59 3.29 5.52
C PRO A 67 -8.04 4.05 6.72
N HIS A 68 -8.21 5.37 6.71
CA HIS A 68 -8.05 6.15 7.92
C HIS A 68 -9.27 5.88 8.80
N ASP A 69 -9.07 5.22 9.94
CA ASP A 69 -10.12 5.13 10.95
C ASP A 69 -10.37 6.57 11.43
N SER A 70 -11.48 7.17 10.99
CA SER A 70 -11.88 8.53 11.32
C SER A 70 -12.40 8.64 12.75
N ARG A 71 -11.99 7.74 13.65
CA ARG A 71 -12.18 7.91 15.08
C ARG A 71 -11.26 9.02 15.54
N GLU A 72 -11.71 10.25 15.35
CA GLU A 72 -11.19 11.41 16.06
C GLU A 72 -11.20 11.08 17.55
N TYR A 73 -10.02 10.93 18.14
CA TYR A 73 -9.90 11.01 19.59
C TYR A 73 -10.17 12.47 19.95
N VAL A 74 -11.43 12.77 20.27
CA VAL A 74 -11.80 14.03 20.92
C VAL A 74 -11.07 14.06 22.26
N ARG A 75 -10.11 14.98 22.37
CA ARG A 75 -9.39 15.28 23.61
C ARG A 75 -10.27 16.09 24.56
#